data_AF-A0A107FFS3-F1
#
_entry.id   AF-A0A107FFS3-F1
#
_cell.length_a   1.000
_cell.length_b   1.000
_cell.length_c   1.000
_cell.angle_alpha   90.00
_cell.angle_beta   90.00
_cell.angle_gamma   90.00
#
_symmetry.space_group_name_H-M   'P 1'
#
loop_
_entity.id
_entity.type
_entity.pdbx_description
1 polymer ?
#
loop_
_entity_poly.entity_id
_entity_poly.type
_entity_poly.pdbx_seq_one_letter_code
_entity_poly.pdbx_strand_id
1 'polypeptide(L)'
;MSTETPSAPSSYLRYLPAVYGGPGVAFVGDYLKIFEKILTGIDDDALNRRRGIHELLATGVIGNLFYPRLSFLFKPDDTTFIPPISGPPADPVREAEILGDLDRYIGVPVPQNPTASFEGSPQSGATPQSATQAWLDGLLNWLGGWVDLIPDDAWSIDKKRNVIAQILALYRLRGTPQGLGFLIDLLFDLPVTITGLAYQPAVGDEPARTVPLTGVVTVSVGNPAPPCIGVSDQVATAFRLREQYERGAPVVAGYFPWRFDVLITLPNAKNPDFIVTQDNVRQVLALQQQLEQLLAKVKPAATRYTIGIVPTLQLQIPQGTPPLCSPATLGRNTLLGPGSGNP
;
A
#
# COMPACT_ATOMS: atom_id res chain seq x y z
N MET A 1 12.42 32.68 -28.59
CA MET A 1 11.96 32.13 -29.87
C MET A 1 13.07 31.25 -30.41
N SER A 2 13.01 29.96 -30.10
CA SER A 2 13.97 28.98 -30.61
C SER A 2 13.49 28.55 -31.99
N THR A 3 14.29 28.83 -33.01
CA THR A 3 14.04 28.39 -34.38
C THR A 3 14.30 26.88 -34.48
N GLU A 4 13.23 26.08 -34.54
CA GLU A 4 13.32 24.67 -34.91
C GLU A 4 13.93 24.56 -36.32
N THR A 5 14.93 23.72 -36.47
CA THR A 5 15.54 23.42 -37.78
C THR A 5 14.55 22.55 -38.57
N PRO A 6 14.23 22.85 -39.84
CA PRO A 6 13.24 22.07 -40.58
C PRO A 6 13.68 20.60 -40.71
N SER A 7 12.89 19.71 -40.13
CA SER A 7 13.10 18.25 -40.14
C SER A 7 13.13 17.72 -41.58
N ALA A 8 14.18 16.97 -41.94
CA ALA A 8 14.35 16.37 -43.26
C ALA A 8 13.12 15.52 -43.68
N PRO A 9 12.73 15.47 -44.96
CA PRO A 9 11.54 14.74 -45.40
C PRO A 9 11.69 13.22 -45.26
N SER A 10 10.56 12.49 -45.15
CA SER A 10 10.54 11.04 -44.95
C SER A 10 11.39 10.27 -45.97
N SER A 11 12.13 9.27 -45.49
CA SER A 11 12.93 8.41 -46.37
C SER A 11 12.06 7.54 -47.27
N TYR A 12 10.75 7.42 -46.99
CA TYR A 12 9.81 6.66 -47.81
C TYR A 12 9.46 7.34 -49.13
N LEU A 13 9.75 8.64 -49.28
CA LEU A 13 9.60 9.33 -50.56
C LEU A 13 10.37 8.64 -51.69
N ARG A 14 11.51 7.99 -51.38
CA ARG A 14 12.31 7.27 -52.37
C ARG A 14 11.60 6.06 -52.98
N TYR A 15 10.56 5.55 -52.33
CA TYR A 15 9.78 4.39 -52.78
C TYR A 15 8.52 4.80 -53.55
N LEU A 16 8.20 6.08 -53.62
CA LEU A 16 7.04 6.56 -54.38
C LEU A 16 7.38 6.83 -55.85
N PRO A 17 6.40 6.65 -56.77
CA PRO A 17 6.57 7.03 -58.17
C PRO A 17 6.93 8.51 -58.35
N ALA A 18 7.64 8.85 -59.43
CA ALA A 18 8.16 10.19 -59.71
C ALA A 18 7.10 11.32 -59.72
N VAL A 19 5.82 10.98 -59.93
CA VAL A 19 4.70 11.94 -59.86
C VAL A 19 4.58 12.61 -58.47
N TYR A 20 5.04 11.95 -57.40
CA TYR A 20 5.03 12.49 -56.04
C TYR A 20 6.29 13.33 -55.70
N GLY A 21 7.26 13.41 -56.62
CA GLY A 21 8.47 14.26 -56.47
C GLY A 21 8.29 15.71 -56.93
N GLY A 22 7.08 16.10 -57.35
CA GLY A 22 6.76 17.43 -57.87
C GLY A 22 6.49 18.49 -56.78
N PRO A 23 6.01 19.69 -57.18
CA PRO A 23 5.65 20.75 -56.24
C PRO A 23 4.53 20.26 -55.29
N GLY A 24 4.87 20.08 -54.02
CA GLY A 24 4.05 19.38 -53.02
C GLY A 24 4.79 18.26 -52.26
N VAL A 25 6.03 17.94 -52.66
CA VAL A 25 6.90 16.93 -52.02
C VAL A 25 7.09 17.15 -50.52
N ALA A 26 7.04 18.40 -50.04
CA ALA A 26 7.11 18.71 -48.61
C ALA A 26 5.91 18.12 -47.85
N PHE A 27 4.68 18.33 -48.33
CA PHE A 27 3.48 17.76 -47.72
C PHE A 27 3.50 16.23 -47.72
N VAL A 28 3.80 15.61 -48.86
CA VAL A 28 3.83 14.14 -48.96
C VAL A 28 4.96 13.56 -48.10
N GLY A 29 6.12 14.20 -48.09
CA GLY A 29 7.25 13.82 -47.25
C GLY A 29 6.93 13.90 -45.76
N ASP A 30 6.24 14.95 -45.32
CA ASP A 30 5.80 15.10 -43.93
C ASP A 30 4.66 14.15 -43.57
N TYR A 31 3.74 13.88 -44.51
CA TYR A 31 2.67 12.90 -44.32
C TYR A 31 3.23 11.47 -44.17
N LEU A 32 4.24 11.11 -44.96
CA LEU A 32 4.91 9.81 -44.88
C LEU A 32 5.71 9.61 -43.59
N LYS A 33 6.16 10.69 -42.93
CA LYS A 33 6.82 10.56 -41.61
C LYS A 33 5.90 9.88 -40.58
N ILE A 34 4.59 10.04 -40.72
CA ILE A 34 3.62 9.37 -39.84
C ILE A 34 3.78 7.84 -39.97
N PHE A 35 3.79 7.34 -41.20
CA PHE A 35 3.92 5.92 -41.48
C PHE A 35 5.33 5.40 -41.22
N GLU A 36 6.36 6.18 -41.54
CA GLU A 36 7.75 5.83 -41.25
C GLU A 36 8.02 5.74 -39.74
N LYS A 37 7.42 6.62 -38.93
CA LYS A 37 7.48 6.51 -37.47
C LYS A 37 6.73 5.29 -36.97
N ILE A 38 5.51 5.06 -37.45
CA ILE A 38 4.71 3.90 -37.06
C ILE A 38 5.48 2.62 -37.40
N LEU A 39 5.94 2.46 -38.64
CA LEU A 39 6.47 1.21 -39.18
C LEU A 39 7.97 1.00 -38.98
N THR A 40 8.77 2.05 -38.77
CA THR A 40 10.23 1.90 -38.62
C THR A 40 10.83 2.62 -37.42
N GLY A 41 10.07 3.50 -36.74
CA GLY A 41 10.52 4.15 -35.51
C GLY A 41 11.68 5.13 -35.71
N ILE A 42 11.53 6.11 -36.62
CA ILE A 42 12.49 7.23 -36.76
C ILE A 42 12.64 8.00 -35.44
N ASP A 43 13.87 8.37 -35.05
CA ASP A 43 14.23 8.85 -33.70
C ASP A 43 14.07 10.36 -33.48
N ASP A 44 13.18 10.98 -34.26
CA ASP A 44 13.10 12.43 -34.35
C ASP A 44 11.99 12.97 -33.41
N ASP A 45 12.08 14.26 -33.02
CA ASP A 45 11.06 15.05 -32.31
C ASP A 45 9.66 15.06 -33.02
N ALA A 46 9.53 14.35 -34.15
CA ALA A 46 8.29 14.15 -34.88
C ALA A 46 7.21 13.43 -34.06
N LEU A 47 5.94 13.72 -34.37
CA LEU A 47 4.76 13.13 -33.71
C LEU A 47 4.75 13.33 -32.18
N ASN A 48 5.14 14.51 -31.70
CA ASN A 48 5.19 14.85 -30.28
C ASN A 48 6.04 13.87 -29.45
N ARG A 49 7.16 13.37 -30.00
CA ARG A 49 8.07 12.41 -29.35
C ARG A 49 7.46 11.06 -29.01
N ARG A 50 6.37 10.65 -29.67
CA ARG A 50 5.77 9.32 -29.51
C ARG A 50 6.70 8.23 -30.01
N ARG A 51 6.67 7.05 -29.39
CA ARG A 51 7.42 5.86 -29.84
C ARG A 51 6.69 5.13 -30.98
N GLY A 52 7.44 4.46 -31.86
CA GLY A 52 6.89 3.75 -33.02
C GLY A 52 6.30 2.37 -32.69
N ILE A 53 5.58 1.73 -33.63
CA ILE A 53 4.96 0.41 -33.38
C ILE A 53 6.00 -0.70 -33.18
N HIS A 54 7.11 -0.63 -33.89
CA HIS A 54 8.20 -1.60 -33.74
C HIS A 54 8.78 -1.56 -32.34
N GLU A 55 8.92 -0.36 -31.78
CA GLU A 55 9.44 -0.17 -30.44
C GLU A 55 8.43 -0.64 -29.39
N LEU A 56 7.14 -0.30 -29.55
CA LEU A 56 6.04 -0.80 -28.70
C LEU A 56 6.00 -2.34 -28.63
N LEU A 57 6.21 -3.00 -29.78
CA LEU A 57 6.23 -4.46 -29.86
C LEU A 57 7.55 -5.03 -29.30
N ALA A 58 8.68 -4.42 -29.62
CA ALA A 58 10.00 -4.87 -29.15
C ALA A 58 10.15 -4.76 -27.63
N THR A 59 9.60 -3.71 -27.01
CA THR A 59 9.61 -3.53 -25.55
C THR A 59 8.45 -4.26 -24.85
N GLY A 60 7.54 -4.88 -25.62
CA GLY A 60 6.43 -5.67 -25.09
C GLY A 60 5.45 -4.85 -24.24
N VAL A 61 5.22 -3.58 -24.61
CA VAL A 61 4.37 -2.65 -23.83
C VAL A 61 2.99 -3.24 -23.57
N ILE A 62 2.34 -3.78 -24.60
CA ILE A 62 0.97 -4.31 -24.52
C ILE A 62 0.87 -5.39 -23.44
N GLY A 63 1.80 -6.36 -23.42
CA GLY A 63 1.79 -7.41 -22.41
C GLY A 63 2.08 -6.87 -21.00
N ASN A 64 2.98 -5.89 -20.90
CA ASN A 64 3.33 -5.27 -19.63
C ASN A 64 2.22 -4.35 -19.07
N LEU A 65 1.27 -3.86 -19.87
CA LEU A 65 0.13 -3.09 -19.36
C LEU A 65 -0.81 -3.92 -18.49
N PHE A 66 -0.83 -5.24 -18.66
CA PHE A 66 -1.60 -6.15 -17.80
C PHE A 66 -0.83 -6.60 -16.55
N TYR A 67 0.38 -6.07 -16.34
CA TYR A 67 1.19 -6.35 -15.17
C TYR A 67 1.59 -5.03 -14.47
N PRO A 68 1.21 -4.81 -13.20
CA PRO A 68 1.39 -3.51 -12.53
C PRO A 68 2.85 -3.05 -12.42
N ARG A 69 3.85 -3.92 -12.66
CA ARG A 69 5.26 -3.51 -12.69
C ARG A 69 5.55 -2.51 -13.81
N LEU A 70 4.90 -2.61 -14.97
CA LEU A 70 5.19 -1.75 -16.14
C LEU A 70 6.68 -1.78 -16.52
N SER A 71 7.24 -2.97 -16.74
CA SER A 71 8.68 -3.21 -16.87
C SER A 71 9.39 -2.34 -17.91
N PHE A 72 8.68 -1.94 -18.97
CA PHE A 72 9.22 -1.12 -20.06
C PHE A 72 9.58 0.32 -19.64
N LEU A 73 9.16 0.76 -18.46
CA LEU A 73 9.50 2.07 -17.88
C LEU A 73 10.81 2.06 -17.08
N PHE A 74 11.38 0.87 -16.85
CA PHE A 74 12.54 0.69 -15.99
C PHE A 74 13.67 0.02 -16.74
N LYS A 75 14.88 0.07 -16.18
CA LYS A 75 16.03 -0.57 -16.80
C LYS A 75 15.84 -2.10 -16.83
N PRO A 76 16.29 -2.79 -17.89
CA PRO A 76 16.14 -4.25 -18.01
C PRO A 76 16.81 -5.06 -16.88
N ASP A 77 17.83 -4.50 -16.23
CA ASP A 77 18.58 -5.09 -15.13
C ASP A 77 17.98 -4.79 -13.74
N ASP A 78 16.90 -4.00 -13.65
CA ASP A 78 16.23 -3.71 -12.38
C ASP A 78 15.51 -4.96 -11.85
N THR A 79 16.05 -5.56 -10.79
CA THR A 79 15.48 -6.77 -10.15
C THR A 79 14.43 -6.45 -9.09
N THR A 80 14.08 -5.17 -8.87
CA THR A 80 13.07 -4.78 -7.90
C THR A 80 11.71 -5.33 -8.33
N PHE A 81 10.99 -5.96 -7.39
CA PHE A 81 9.69 -6.58 -7.66
C PHE A 81 8.70 -5.59 -8.30
N ILE A 82 8.51 -4.43 -7.66
CA ILE A 82 7.79 -3.27 -8.18
C ILE A 82 8.67 -2.03 -7.98
N PRO A 83 9.41 -1.59 -9.01
CA PRO A 83 10.20 -0.38 -8.91
C PRO A 83 9.26 0.83 -8.74
N PRO A 84 9.54 1.73 -7.78
CA PRO A 84 8.68 2.88 -7.54
C PRO A 84 8.78 3.90 -8.69
N ILE A 85 7.67 4.58 -8.96
CA ILE A 85 7.62 5.73 -9.88
C ILE A 85 8.14 6.96 -9.15
N SER A 86 7.54 7.33 -8.02
CA SER A 86 7.99 8.45 -7.18
C SER A 86 8.78 7.95 -5.97
N GLY A 87 8.34 6.84 -5.37
CA GLY A 87 8.98 6.20 -4.23
C GLY A 87 8.88 7.00 -2.92
N PRO A 88 9.19 6.39 -1.77
CA PRO A 88 9.38 7.11 -0.51
C PRO A 88 10.87 7.41 -0.24
N PRO A 89 11.25 8.65 0.11
CA PRO A 89 10.43 9.87 0.03
C PRO A 89 10.13 10.25 -1.43
N ALA A 90 9.03 10.96 -1.66
CA ALA A 90 8.58 11.34 -2.99
C ALA A 90 9.66 12.11 -3.77
N ASP A 91 10.05 11.59 -4.93
CA ASP A 91 10.93 12.26 -5.89
C ASP A 91 10.12 12.74 -7.11
N PRO A 92 9.70 14.02 -7.13
CA PRO A 92 8.86 14.55 -8.20
C PRO A 92 9.58 14.65 -9.55
N VAL A 93 10.92 14.72 -9.56
CA VAL A 93 11.70 14.80 -10.80
C VAL A 93 11.69 13.45 -11.50
N ARG A 94 12.02 12.38 -10.75
CA ARG A 94 11.95 11.00 -11.25
C ARG A 94 10.54 10.62 -11.70
N GLU A 95 9.53 11.01 -10.92
CA GLU A 95 8.13 10.79 -11.28
C GLU A 95 7.77 11.46 -12.62
N ALA A 96 8.17 12.72 -12.81
CA ALA A 96 7.92 13.45 -14.06
C ALA A 96 8.62 12.78 -15.26
N GLU A 97 9.84 12.27 -15.09
CA GLU A 97 10.57 11.56 -16.13
C GLU A 97 9.86 10.26 -16.53
N ILE A 98 9.45 9.44 -15.56
CA ILE A 98 8.78 8.16 -15.82
C ILE A 98 7.39 8.37 -16.44
N LEU A 99 6.61 9.32 -15.93
CA LEU A 99 5.31 9.66 -16.52
C LEU A 99 5.46 10.23 -17.92
N GLY A 100 6.50 11.05 -18.15
CA GLY A 100 6.84 11.52 -19.49
C GLY A 100 7.19 10.38 -20.45
N ASP A 101 7.92 9.36 -19.98
CA ASP A 101 8.23 8.20 -20.82
C ASP A 101 7.02 7.31 -21.09
N LEU A 102 6.14 7.13 -20.11
CA LEU A 102 4.86 6.45 -20.28
C LEU A 102 3.98 7.14 -21.34
N ASP A 103 3.88 8.47 -21.30
CA ASP A 103 3.13 9.23 -22.30
C ASP A 103 3.68 9.04 -23.72
N ARG A 104 5.00 8.89 -23.89
CA ARG A 104 5.58 8.61 -25.22
C ARG A 104 5.12 7.28 -25.81
N TYR A 105 4.78 6.29 -24.99
CA TYR A 105 4.24 5.02 -25.45
C TYR A 105 2.72 5.06 -25.67
N ILE A 106 1.98 5.71 -24.77
CA ILE A 106 0.50 5.64 -24.74
C ILE A 106 -0.15 6.80 -25.50
N GLY A 107 0.42 8.00 -25.44
CA GLY A 107 -0.10 9.21 -26.03
C GLY A 107 -1.38 9.71 -25.36
N VAL A 108 -1.32 9.94 -24.04
CA VAL A 108 -2.47 10.32 -23.22
C VAL A 108 -2.96 11.72 -23.61
N PRO A 109 -4.22 11.88 -24.02
CA PRO A 109 -4.76 13.19 -24.35
C PRO A 109 -4.93 14.04 -23.08
N VAL A 110 -4.50 15.30 -23.12
CA VAL A 110 -4.73 16.24 -22.02
C VAL A 110 -6.19 16.69 -22.03
N PRO A 111 -6.97 16.43 -20.97
CA PRO A 111 -8.37 16.85 -20.91
C PRO A 111 -8.47 18.38 -20.99
N GLN A 112 -9.30 18.88 -21.91
CA GLN A 112 -9.60 20.30 -21.95
C GLN A 112 -10.58 20.66 -20.84
N ASN A 113 -10.35 21.78 -20.16
CA ASN A 113 -11.30 22.30 -19.18
C ASN A 113 -12.49 22.93 -19.93
N PRO A 114 -13.69 22.32 -19.91
CA PRO A 114 -14.84 22.85 -20.64
C PRO A 114 -15.33 24.18 -20.06
N THR A 115 -14.93 24.51 -18.83
CA THR A 115 -15.28 25.79 -18.21
C THR A 115 -14.22 26.87 -18.41
N ALA A 116 -13.10 26.61 -19.09
CA ALA A 116 -11.98 27.56 -19.20
C ALA A 116 -12.38 28.97 -19.69
N SER A 117 -13.47 29.08 -20.45
CA SER A 117 -14.01 30.34 -20.97
C SER A 117 -14.89 31.13 -19.99
N PHE A 118 -15.29 30.57 -18.84
CA PHE A 118 -16.16 31.25 -17.88
C PHE A 118 -15.36 31.99 -16.79
N GLU A 119 -15.79 33.22 -16.47
CA GLU A 119 -15.23 33.99 -15.34
C GLU A 119 -15.32 33.20 -14.02
N GLY A 120 -14.22 33.18 -13.27
CA GLY A 120 -14.11 32.43 -12.02
C GLY A 120 -13.69 30.96 -12.16
N SER A 121 -13.45 30.48 -13.38
CA SER A 121 -12.95 29.12 -13.59
C SER A 121 -11.53 28.94 -13.04
N PRO A 122 -11.21 27.72 -12.53
CA PRO A 122 -9.87 27.43 -12.06
C PRO A 122 -8.85 27.64 -13.20
N GLN A 123 -7.85 28.49 -12.95
CA GLN A 123 -6.80 28.78 -13.92
C GLN A 123 -5.81 27.62 -14.09
N SER A 124 -5.76 26.69 -13.14
CA SER A 124 -4.93 25.49 -13.21
C SER A 124 -5.59 24.43 -14.09
N GLY A 125 -5.21 24.38 -15.37
CA GLY A 125 -5.59 23.31 -16.30
C GLY A 125 -4.82 22.01 -16.04
N ALA A 126 -5.31 20.90 -16.59
CA ALA A 126 -4.57 19.64 -16.59
C ALA A 126 -3.25 19.81 -17.36
N THR A 127 -2.15 19.32 -16.79
CA THR A 127 -0.86 19.22 -17.46
C THR A 127 -0.74 17.83 -18.11
N PRO A 128 0.18 17.63 -19.08
CA PRO A 128 0.47 16.30 -19.62
C PRO A 128 0.82 15.28 -18.52
N GLN A 129 1.57 15.71 -17.51
CA GLN A 129 1.92 14.86 -16.36
C GLN A 129 0.68 14.49 -15.55
N SER A 130 -0.17 15.45 -15.16
CA SER A 130 -1.37 15.15 -14.37
C SER A 130 -2.38 14.31 -15.15
N ALA A 131 -2.49 14.52 -16.47
CA ALA A 131 -3.32 13.70 -17.34
C ALA A 131 -2.82 12.25 -17.42
N THR A 132 -1.50 12.06 -17.56
CA THR A 132 -0.88 10.74 -17.58
C THR A 132 -1.00 10.03 -16.24
N GLN A 133 -0.83 10.76 -15.14
CA GLN A 133 -1.03 10.26 -13.79
C GLN A 133 -2.49 9.80 -13.57
N ALA A 134 -3.47 10.61 -13.97
CA ALA A 134 -4.89 10.27 -13.88
C ALA A 134 -5.26 9.07 -14.77
N TRP A 135 -4.69 8.98 -15.98
CA TRP A 135 -4.87 7.82 -16.85
C TRP A 135 -4.30 6.55 -16.21
N LEU A 136 -3.09 6.62 -15.66
CA LEU A 136 -2.45 5.48 -14.98
C LEU A 136 -3.25 5.05 -13.76
N ASP A 137 -3.77 6.00 -12.99
CA ASP A 137 -4.65 5.73 -11.86
C ASP A 137 -5.92 4.96 -12.30
N GLY A 138 -6.58 5.43 -13.36
CA GLY A 138 -7.74 4.76 -13.95
C GLY A 138 -7.42 3.36 -14.49
N LEU A 139 -6.26 3.19 -15.13
CA LEU A 139 -5.77 1.88 -15.57
C LEU A 139 -5.60 0.92 -14.39
N LEU A 140 -4.98 1.38 -13.29
CA LEU A 140 -4.77 0.56 -12.10
C LEU A 140 -6.08 0.21 -11.39
N ASN A 141 -7.04 1.13 -11.35
CA ASN A 141 -8.39 0.84 -10.84
C ASN A 141 -9.08 -0.24 -11.69
N TRP A 142 -8.97 -0.14 -13.02
CA TRP A 142 -9.48 -1.17 -13.94
C TRP A 142 -8.76 -2.52 -13.74
N LEU A 143 -7.42 -2.53 -13.62
CA LEU A 143 -6.63 -3.73 -13.32
C LEU A 143 -7.02 -4.37 -11.98
N GLY A 144 -7.25 -3.55 -10.94
CA GLY A 144 -7.76 -4.02 -9.65
C GLY A 144 -9.10 -4.73 -9.78
N GLY A 145 -10.00 -4.22 -10.64
CA GLY A 145 -11.29 -4.84 -10.90
C GLY A 145 -11.21 -6.29 -11.43
N TRP A 146 -10.19 -6.63 -12.20
CA TRP A 146 -9.97 -8.01 -12.68
C TRP A 146 -9.67 -9.01 -11.55
N VAL A 147 -9.16 -8.52 -10.43
CA VAL A 147 -8.77 -9.32 -9.26
C VAL A 147 -9.68 -9.04 -8.06
N ASP A 148 -10.91 -8.58 -8.28
CA ASP A 148 -11.88 -8.27 -7.21
C ASP A 148 -11.28 -7.34 -6.12
N LEU A 149 -10.42 -6.40 -6.54
CA LEU A 149 -9.84 -5.38 -5.70
C LEU A 149 -10.38 -4.02 -6.15
N ILE A 150 -10.89 -3.25 -5.19
CA ILE A 150 -11.23 -1.84 -5.41
C ILE A 150 -10.12 -1.04 -4.74
N PRO A 151 -9.15 -0.49 -5.49
CA PRO A 151 -8.11 0.34 -4.91
C PRO A 151 -8.72 1.60 -4.31
N ASP A 152 -8.17 2.06 -3.19
CA ASP A 152 -8.58 3.32 -2.58
C ASP A 152 -8.05 4.50 -3.42
N ASP A 153 -8.89 5.52 -3.64
CA ASP A 153 -8.50 6.73 -4.37
C ASP A 153 -7.45 7.56 -3.60
N ALA A 154 -7.35 7.37 -2.27
CA ALA A 154 -6.29 7.97 -1.46
C ALA A 154 -4.93 7.28 -1.61
N TRP A 155 -4.86 6.10 -2.24
CA TRP A 155 -3.59 5.40 -2.44
C TRP A 155 -2.75 6.05 -3.54
N SER A 156 -1.45 6.14 -3.29
CA SER A 156 -0.49 6.47 -4.34
C SER A 156 -0.49 5.42 -5.44
N ILE A 157 -0.06 5.80 -6.64
CA ILE A 157 0.10 4.88 -7.78
C ILE A 157 1.01 3.71 -7.40
N ASP A 158 2.11 3.97 -6.68
CA ASP A 158 3.04 2.93 -6.23
C ASP A 158 2.37 1.95 -5.25
N LYS A 159 1.50 2.45 -4.37
CA LYS A 159 0.70 1.60 -3.48
C LYS A 159 -0.27 0.73 -4.27
N LYS A 160 -1.04 1.32 -5.20
CA LYS A 160 -1.97 0.57 -6.08
C LYS A 160 -1.25 -0.55 -6.83
N ARG A 161 -0.10 -0.24 -7.46
CA ARG A 161 0.75 -1.22 -8.18
C ARG A 161 1.21 -2.37 -7.27
N ASN A 162 1.72 -2.04 -6.08
CA ASN A 162 2.17 -3.05 -5.12
C ASN A 162 1.05 -3.97 -4.62
N VAL A 163 -0.11 -3.39 -4.29
CA VAL A 163 -1.25 -4.17 -3.81
C VAL A 163 -1.78 -5.10 -4.91
N ILE A 164 -2.00 -4.59 -6.13
CA ILE A 164 -2.48 -5.39 -7.26
C ILE A 164 -1.52 -6.54 -7.57
N ALA A 165 -0.21 -6.31 -7.50
CA ALA A 165 0.79 -7.33 -7.77
C ALA A 165 0.75 -8.52 -6.79
N GLN A 166 0.36 -8.27 -5.53
CA GLN A 166 0.46 -9.25 -4.45
C GLN A 166 -0.89 -9.86 -4.04
N ILE A 167 -2.00 -9.18 -4.33
CA ILE A 167 -3.32 -9.53 -3.78
C ILE A 167 -3.77 -10.96 -4.13
N LEU A 168 -3.47 -11.44 -5.34
CA LEU A 168 -3.84 -12.79 -5.77
C LEU A 168 -3.17 -13.88 -4.92
N ALA A 169 -1.91 -13.68 -4.52
CA ALA A 169 -1.22 -14.61 -3.63
C ALA A 169 -1.87 -14.59 -2.23
N LEU A 170 -2.25 -13.41 -1.75
CA LEU A 170 -2.90 -13.24 -0.45
C LEU A 170 -4.30 -13.86 -0.40
N TYR A 171 -5.05 -13.85 -1.50
CA TYR A 171 -6.33 -14.55 -1.57
C TYR A 171 -6.22 -16.06 -1.39
N ARG A 172 -5.10 -16.67 -1.78
CA ARG A 172 -4.84 -18.09 -1.53
C ARG A 172 -4.56 -18.39 -0.06
N LEU A 173 -4.12 -17.39 0.70
CA LEU A 173 -3.84 -17.48 2.13
C LEU A 173 -5.00 -16.94 3.00
N ARG A 174 -6.14 -16.61 2.39
CA ARG A 174 -7.31 -16.07 3.09
C ARG A 174 -7.77 -17.04 4.18
N GLY A 175 -8.11 -16.51 5.36
CA GLY A 175 -8.53 -17.30 6.51
C GLY A 175 -7.39 -17.93 7.32
N THR A 176 -6.13 -17.65 6.98
CA THR A 176 -4.97 -18.00 7.80
C THR A 176 -4.43 -16.77 8.55
N PRO A 177 -3.80 -16.94 9.74
CA PRO A 177 -3.17 -15.83 10.46
C PRO A 177 -2.08 -15.15 9.65
N GLN A 178 -1.27 -15.97 8.96
CA GLN A 178 -0.18 -15.51 8.13
C GLN A 178 -0.69 -14.66 6.96
N GLY A 179 -1.69 -15.15 6.22
CA GLY A 179 -2.28 -14.40 5.10
C GLY A 179 -2.94 -13.11 5.55
N LEU A 180 -3.60 -13.12 6.72
CA LEU A 180 -4.22 -11.92 7.28
C LEU A 180 -3.15 -10.90 7.74
N GLY A 181 -2.06 -11.37 8.36
CA GLY A 181 -0.92 -10.54 8.71
C GLY A 181 -0.31 -9.87 7.47
N PHE A 182 0.00 -10.64 6.42
CA PHE A 182 0.53 -10.09 5.18
C PHE A 182 -0.42 -9.10 4.49
N LEU A 183 -1.73 -9.34 4.55
CA LEU A 183 -2.72 -8.40 4.01
C LEU A 183 -2.74 -7.08 4.80
N ILE A 184 -2.73 -7.17 6.13
CA ILE A 184 -2.68 -6.00 7.02
C ILE A 184 -1.41 -5.19 6.76
N ASP A 185 -0.26 -5.87 6.69
CA ASP A 185 1.02 -5.22 6.43
C ASP A 185 1.04 -4.52 5.07
N LEU A 186 0.58 -5.22 4.04
CA LEU A 186 0.50 -4.69 2.68
C LEU A 186 -0.45 -3.50 2.57
N LEU A 187 -1.60 -3.50 3.23
CA LEU A 187 -2.60 -2.43 3.10
C LEU A 187 -2.29 -1.21 3.96
N PHE A 188 -1.69 -1.40 5.14
CA PHE A 188 -1.39 -0.30 6.07
C PHE A 188 0.08 0.14 6.08
N ASP A 189 0.90 -0.38 5.15
CA ASP A 189 2.34 -0.09 5.05
C ASP A 189 3.07 -0.36 6.37
N LEU A 190 2.71 -1.47 7.02
CA LEU A 190 3.35 -1.88 8.25
C LEU A 190 4.65 -2.64 7.95
N PRO A 191 5.66 -2.52 8.82
CA PRO A 191 5.64 -1.77 10.07
C PRO A 191 5.75 -0.25 9.89
N VAL A 192 4.97 0.53 10.65
CA VAL A 192 4.97 2.00 10.56
C VAL A 192 5.92 2.61 11.57
N THR A 193 6.72 3.58 11.12
CA THR A 193 7.65 4.32 11.98
C THR A 193 6.97 5.56 12.54
N ILE A 194 7.00 5.73 13.86
CA ILE A 194 6.45 6.88 14.57
C ILE A 194 7.54 7.56 15.41
N THR A 195 7.42 8.88 15.59
CA THR A 195 8.34 9.66 16.43
C THR A 195 7.67 9.96 17.76
N GLY A 196 8.19 9.38 18.83
CA GLY A 196 7.80 9.66 20.21
C GLY A 196 8.81 10.59 20.89
N LEU A 197 8.75 10.59 22.21
CA LEU A 197 9.70 11.33 23.06
C LEU A 197 10.42 10.34 23.98
N ALA A 198 11.64 10.68 24.38
CA ALA A 198 12.34 10.03 25.48
C ALA A 198 12.78 11.08 26.50
N TYR A 199 12.65 10.74 27.78
CA TYR A 199 13.15 11.59 28.86
C TYR A 199 14.64 11.35 29.07
N GLN A 200 15.44 12.42 28.96
CA GLN A 200 16.84 12.41 29.36
C GLN A 200 16.96 13.12 30.72
N PRO A 201 17.38 12.42 31.79
CA PRO A 201 17.63 13.06 33.07
C PRO A 201 18.82 14.02 32.96
N ALA A 202 18.92 14.95 33.91
CA ALA A 202 20.06 15.86 33.98
C ALA A 202 21.36 15.07 34.23
N VAL A 203 22.43 15.41 33.51
CA VAL A 203 23.76 14.79 33.66
C VAL A 203 24.82 15.90 33.73
N GLY A 204 25.43 16.08 34.90
CA GLY A 204 26.35 17.20 35.14
C GLY A 204 25.60 18.54 35.09
N ASP A 205 26.11 19.48 34.29
CA ASP A 205 25.50 20.80 34.07
C ASP A 205 24.40 20.81 32.99
N GLU A 206 24.17 19.68 32.29
CA GLU A 206 23.11 19.58 31.29
C GLU A 206 21.74 19.38 31.97
N PRO A 207 20.74 20.25 31.72
CA PRO A 207 19.41 20.12 32.31
C PRO A 207 18.65 18.93 31.71
N ALA A 208 17.70 18.40 32.48
CA ALA A 208 16.80 17.37 31.99
C ALA A 208 16.00 17.87 30.78
N ARG A 209 15.87 17.02 29.75
CA ARG A 209 15.17 17.38 28.50
C ARG A 209 14.45 16.19 27.90
N THR A 210 13.46 16.47 27.06
CA THR A 210 12.83 15.47 26.20
C THR A 210 13.47 15.52 24.81
N VAL A 211 13.88 14.37 24.30
CA VAL A 211 14.43 14.24 22.93
C VAL A 211 13.48 13.42 22.06
N PRO A 212 13.40 13.69 20.74
CA PRO A 212 12.65 12.84 19.84
C PRO A 212 13.28 11.44 19.78
N LEU A 213 12.44 10.41 19.85
CA LEU A 213 12.86 9.03 19.75
C LEU A 213 12.01 8.32 18.70
N THR A 214 12.66 7.63 17.76
CA THR A 214 11.97 6.87 16.72
C THR A 214 11.57 5.48 17.23
N GLY A 215 10.35 5.08 16.93
CA GLY A 215 9.78 3.80 17.33
C GLY A 215 9.00 3.17 16.18
N VAL A 216 8.78 1.85 16.28
CA VAL A 216 8.10 1.08 15.24
C VAL A 216 6.83 0.48 15.81
N VAL A 217 5.69 0.70 15.15
CA VAL A 217 4.42 0.04 15.42
C VAL A 217 4.27 -1.15 14.49
N THR A 218 3.98 -2.31 15.05
CA THR A 218 3.78 -3.55 14.29
C THR A 218 2.42 -4.15 14.63
N VAL A 219 1.80 -4.85 13.68
CA VAL A 219 0.59 -5.64 13.93
C VAL A 219 0.93 -7.11 13.79
N SER A 220 0.45 -7.93 14.72
CA SER A 220 0.58 -9.38 14.64
C SER A 220 -0.79 -10.03 14.69
N VAL A 221 -0.95 -11.13 13.96
CA VAL A 221 -2.18 -11.91 13.91
C VAL A 221 -1.85 -13.32 14.40
N GLY A 222 -2.60 -13.80 15.40
CA GLY A 222 -2.45 -15.15 15.91
C GLY A 222 -3.79 -15.80 16.22
N ASN A 223 -3.79 -17.11 16.45
CA ASN A 223 -4.93 -17.80 17.04
C ASN A 223 -4.67 -17.91 18.54
N PRO A 224 -5.70 -17.74 19.40
CA PRO A 224 -5.54 -18.08 20.80
C PRO A 224 -5.15 -19.56 20.88
N ALA A 225 -4.11 -19.90 21.65
CA ALA A 225 -3.82 -21.29 21.92
C ALA A 225 -4.96 -21.88 22.78
N PRO A 226 -5.37 -23.15 22.56
CA PRO A 226 -6.27 -23.80 23.49
C PRO A 226 -5.64 -23.79 24.89
N PRO A 227 -6.40 -23.50 25.96
CA PRO A 227 -5.87 -23.61 27.30
C PRO A 227 -5.46 -25.06 27.56
N CYS A 228 -4.30 -25.21 28.18
CA CYS A 228 -3.76 -26.45 28.69
C CYS A 228 -4.75 -27.06 29.70
N ILE A 229 -5.15 -28.31 29.48
CA ILE A 229 -5.91 -29.07 30.46
C ILE A 229 -4.89 -29.78 31.37
N GLY A 230 -4.79 -29.32 32.62
CA GLY A 230 -4.02 -30.00 33.66
C GLY A 230 -4.94 -30.95 34.45
N VAL A 231 -4.43 -32.14 34.79
CA VAL A 231 -5.08 -33.05 35.75
C VAL A 231 -4.47 -32.77 37.13
N SER A 232 -5.31 -32.61 38.15
CA SER A 232 -4.88 -32.40 39.53
C SER A 232 -5.70 -33.30 40.46
N ASP A 233 -5.04 -33.92 41.43
CA ASP A 233 -5.67 -34.73 42.47
C ASP A 233 -6.34 -33.87 43.57
N GLN A 234 -6.18 -32.54 43.51
CA GLN A 234 -6.82 -31.60 44.43
C GLN A 234 -8.24 -31.25 43.96
N VAL A 235 -9.24 -31.93 44.53
CA VAL A 235 -10.67 -31.75 44.20
C VAL A 235 -11.16 -30.31 44.43
N ALA A 236 -10.55 -29.56 45.35
CA ALA A 236 -10.97 -28.20 45.71
C ALA A 236 -10.71 -27.14 44.62
N THR A 237 -9.82 -27.43 43.65
CA THR A 237 -9.46 -26.51 42.57
C THR A 237 -9.85 -27.03 41.18
N ALA A 238 -10.44 -28.24 41.11
CA ALA A 238 -10.76 -28.90 39.85
C ALA A 238 -12.16 -28.53 39.34
N PHE A 239 -12.25 -28.20 38.04
CA PHE A 239 -13.54 -28.08 37.36
C PHE A 239 -14.14 -29.48 37.13
N ARG A 240 -15.36 -29.74 37.60
CA ARG A 240 -16.07 -31.00 37.34
C ARG A 240 -16.84 -30.91 36.02
N LEU A 241 -16.43 -31.67 35.01
CA LEU A 241 -17.17 -31.82 33.76
C LEU A 241 -18.55 -32.43 34.04
N ARG A 242 -19.60 -31.78 33.53
CA ARG A 242 -20.99 -32.25 33.62
C ARG A 242 -21.48 -32.60 32.22
N GLU A 243 -22.29 -33.65 32.10
CA GLU A 243 -22.81 -34.12 30.82
C GLU A 243 -23.90 -33.21 30.22
N GLN A 244 -24.40 -32.24 31.00
CA GLN A 244 -25.40 -31.27 30.56
C GLN A 244 -25.05 -29.86 31.04
N TYR A 245 -25.33 -28.87 30.20
CA TYR A 245 -25.19 -27.47 30.56
C TYR A 245 -26.32 -27.05 31.52
N GLU A 246 -25.94 -26.55 32.69
CA GLU A 246 -26.85 -25.84 33.59
C GLU A 246 -26.66 -24.33 33.39
N ARG A 247 -27.76 -23.57 33.38
CA ARG A 247 -27.72 -22.12 33.21
C ARG A 247 -26.83 -21.50 34.30
N GLY A 248 -25.78 -20.79 33.89
CA GLY A 248 -24.80 -20.18 34.80
C GLY A 248 -23.58 -21.05 35.13
N ALA A 249 -23.50 -22.27 34.57
CA ALA A 249 -22.29 -23.07 34.65
C ALA A 249 -21.12 -22.36 33.93
N PRO A 250 -19.88 -22.44 34.47
CA PRO A 250 -18.72 -21.89 33.79
C PRO A 250 -18.51 -22.63 32.46
N VAL A 251 -18.38 -21.88 31.38
CA VAL A 251 -18.04 -22.46 30.07
C VAL A 251 -16.59 -22.91 30.12
N VAL A 252 -16.35 -24.22 30.17
CA VAL A 252 -15.01 -24.79 30.02
C VAL A 252 -14.58 -24.56 28.58
N ALA A 253 -13.75 -23.55 28.40
CA ALA A 253 -12.96 -23.26 27.21
C ALA A 253 -13.47 -23.93 25.92
N GLY A 254 -14.47 -23.31 25.28
CA GLY A 254 -14.68 -23.55 23.86
C GLY A 254 -13.48 -22.98 23.12
N TYR A 255 -12.55 -23.83 22.68
CA TYR A 255 -11.56 -23.41 21.69
C TYR A 255 -12.34 -22.98 20.45
N PHE A 256 -12.23 -21.71 20.09
CA PHE A 256 -12.79 -21.20 18.84
C PHE A 256 -11.68 -21.26 17.80
N PRO A 257 -11.59 -22.33 16.97
CA PRO A 257 -10.52 -22.47 15.96
C PRO A 257 -10.46 -21.30 14.99
N TRP A 258 -11.59 -20.61 14.80
CA TRP A 258 -11.77 -19.50 13.87
C TRP A 258 -11.72 -18.12 14.56
N ARG A 259 -11.18 -18.05 15.79
CA ARG A 259 -10.88 -16.79 16.45
C ARG A 259 -9.45 -16.37 16.14
N PHE A 260 -9.27 -15.11 15.75
CA PHE A 260 -7.96 -14.50 15.57
C PHE A 260 -7.80 -13.30 16.52
N ASP A 261 -6.66 -13.26 17.19
CA ASP A 261 -6.24 -12.14 18.01
C ASP A 261 -5.28 -11.27 17.16
N VAL A 262 -5.65 -10.00 16.98
CA VAL A 262 -4.90 -9.01 16.20
C VAL A 262 -4.30 -8.00 17.17
N LEU A 263 -2.99 -8.03 17.34
CA LEU A 263 -2.30 -7.27 18.37
C LEU A 263 -1.46 -6.15 17.75
N ILE A 264 -1.83 -4.91 18.03
CA ILE A 264 -1.05 -3.71 17.74
C ILE A 264 0.02 -3.58 18.82
N THR A 265 1.28 -3.78 18.46
CA THR A 265 2.42 -3.63 19.37
C THR A 265 3.01 -2.24 19.22
N LEU A 266 2.99 -1.47 20.30
CA LEU A 266 3.55 -0.13 20.34
C LEU A 266 5.07 -0.18 20.55
N PRO A 267 5.83 0.86 20.14
CA PRO A 267 7.28 0.85 20.27
C PRO A 267 7.73 0.73 21.72
N ASN A 268 6.92 1.28 22.63
CA ASN A 268 7.21 1.24 24.04
C ASN A 268 7.30 -0.21 24.55
N ALA A 269 6.55 -1.17 23.99
CA ALA A 269 6.61 -2.57 24.41
C ALA A 269 8.04 -3.18 24.38
N LYS A 270 8.93 -2.66 23.52
CA LYS A 270 10.35 -3.04 23.46
C LYS A 270 11.27 -2.00 24.10
N ASN A 271 10.85 -0.74 24.16
CA ASN A 271 11.63 0.37 24.71
C ASN A 271 10.81 1.13 25.76
N PRO A 272 10.97 0.85 27.07
CA PRO A 272 10.17 1.48 28.11
C PRO A 272 10.34 3.00 28.19
N ASP A 273 11.42 3.56 27.65
CA ASP A 273 11.68 5.00 27.63
C ASP A 273 10.93 5.73 26.50
N PHE A 274 10.29 4.99 25.59
CA PHE A 274 9.49 5.57 24.51
C PHE A 274 8.15 6.08 25.04
N ILE A 275 8.00 7.40 25.06
CA ILE A 275 6.78 8.10 25.43
C ILE A 275 5.96 8.36 24.16
N VAL A 276 4.74 7.83 24.15
CA VAL A 276 3.76 8.03 23.07
C VAL A 276 3.19 9.44 23.15
N THR A 277 3.20 10.18 22.03
CA THR A 277 2.62 11.53 21.94
C THR A 277 1.13 11.48 21.62
N GLN A 278 0.42 12.62 21.76
CA GLN A 278 -1.00 12.72 21.41
C GLN A 278 -1.27 12.39 19.94
N ASP A 279 -0.38 12.79 19.03
CA ASP A 279 -0.51 12.48 17.60
C ASP A 279 -0.29 10.99 17.32
N ASN A 280 0.67 10.36 18.00
CA ASN A 280 0.86 8.91 17.91
C ASN A 280 -0.39 8.16 18.39
N VAL A 281 -1.06 8.62 19.46
CA VAL A 281 -2.33 8.04 19.92
C VAL A 281 -3.42 8.17 18.86
N ARG A 282 -3.57 9.34 18.22
CA ARG A 282 -4.55 9.53 17.14
C ARG A 282 -4.27 8.61 15.96
N GLN A 283 -3.01 8.47 15.56
CA GLN A 283 -2.60 7.57 14.47
C GLN A 283 -2.91 6.10 14.81
N VAL A 284 -2.60 5.65 16.03
CA VAL A 284 -2.88 4.26 16.47
C VAL A 284 -4.38 3.98 16.54
N LEU A 285 -5.19 4.92 17.03
CA LEU A 285 -6.64 4.76 17.08
C LEU A 285 -7.26 4.75 15.67
N ALA A 286 -6.75 5.57 14.75
CA ALA A 286 -7.16 5.52 13.35
C ALA A 286 -6.81 4.17 12.72
N LEU A 287 -5.59 3.65 12.96
CA LEU A 287 -5.19 2.32 12.51
C LEU A 287 -6.10 1.23 13.09
N GLN A 288 -6.44 1.31 14.38
CA GLN A 288 -7.38 0.37 15.00
C GLN A 288 -8.75 0.39 14.28
N GLN A 289 -9.32 1.57 14.05
CA GLN A 289 -10.60 1.71 13.37
C GLN A 289 -10.56 1.17 11.93
N GLN A 290 -9.47 1.45 11.20
CA GLN A 290 -9.27 0.94 9.85
C GLN A 290 -9.11 -0.59 9.84
N LEU A 291 -8.41 -1.16 10.82
CA LEU A 291 -8.32 -2.60 11.01
C LEU A 291 -9.69 -3.21 11.28
N GLU A 292 -10.51 -2.61 12.14
CA GLU A 292 -11.88 -3.09 12.40
C GLU A 292 -12.71 -3.15 11.12
N GLN A 293 -12.65 -2.10 10.29
CA GLN A 293 -13.36 -2.03 9.01
C GLN A 293 -12.84 -3.07 8.01
N LEU A 294 -11.51 -3.19 7.87
CA LEU A 294 -10.89 -4.18 6.98
C LEU A 294 -11.26 -5.59 7.40
N LEU A 295 -11.10 -5.91 8.68
CA LEU A 295 -11.39 -7.23 9.22
C LEU A 295 -12.86 -7.59 9.06
N ALA A 296 -13.78 -6.65 9.24
CA ALA A 296 -15.20 -6.87 8.98
C ALA A 296 -15.48 -7.24 7.52
N LYS A 297 -14.78 -6.61 6.55
CA LYS A 297 -14.95 -6.86 5.12
C LYS A 297 -14.30 -8.17 4.66
N VAL A 298 -13.12 -8.50 5.18
CA VAL A 298 -12.34 -9.69 4.76
C VAL A 298 -12.72 -10.96 5.53
N LYS A 299 -13.53 -10.80 6.59
CA LYS A 299 -14.02 -11.86 7.48
C LYS A 299 -14.56 -13.08 6.73
N PRO A 300 -13.94 -14.27 6.85
CA PRO A 300 -14.59 -15.52 6.46
C PRO A 300 -15.80 -15.80 7.35
N ALA A 301 -16.81 -16.51 6.83
CA ALA A 301 -17.99 -16.89 7.59
C ALA A 301 -17.63 -17.59 8.92
N ALA A 302 -18.36 -17.28 9.99
CA ALA A 302 -18.18 -17.83 11.35
C ALA A 302 -16.84 -17.53 12.08
N THR A 303 -15.96 -16.68 11.54
CA THR A 303 -14.75 -16.26 12.27
C THR A 303 -15.05 -15.21 13.35
N ARG A 304 -14.12 -14.96 14.27
CA ARG A 304 -14.20 -13.85 15.24
C ARG A 304 -12.83 -13.18 15.34
N TYR A 305 -12.82 -11.86 15.47
CA TYR A 305 -11.60 -11.09 15.65
C TYR A 305 -11.65 -10.41 17.01
N THR A 306 -10.51 -10.35 17.69
CA THR A 306 -10.32 -9.43 18.81
C THR A 306 -9.08 -8.61 18.55
N ILE A 307 -9.23 -7.28 18.57
CA ILE A 307 -8.12 -6.36 18.41
C ILE A 307 -7.65 -5.92 19.79
N GLY A 308 -6.35 -6.01 20.03
CA GLY A 308 -5.71 -5.57 21.27
C GLY A 308 -4.55 -4.62 20.96
N ILE A 309 -4.24 -3.77 21.93
CA ILE A 309 -3.04 -2.93 21.92
C ILE A 309 -2.14 -3.44 23.03
N VAL A 310 -0.86 -3.66 22.72
CA VAL A 310 0.15 -4.13 23.68
C VAL A 310 1.05 -2.96 24.08
N PRO A 311 0.84 -2.36 25.28
CA PRO A 311 1.74 -1.36 25.86
C PRO A 311 2.87 -2.00 26.70
N THR A 312 3.76 -1.17 27.24
CA THR A 312 4.89 -1.52 28.13
C THR A 312 4.54 -2.20 29.44
N LEU A 313 3.35 -1.99 29.99
CA LEU A 313 2.99 -2.51 31.32
C LEU A 313 2.67 -4.00 31.24
N GLN A 314 3.71 -4.83 31.10
CA GLN A 314 3.65 -6.25 31.37
C GLN A 314 3.76 -6.45 32.88
N LEU A 315 2.70 -6.96 33.51
CA LEU A 315 2.79 -7.45 34.89
C LEU A 315 3.84 -8.57 34.91
N GLN A 316 4.90 -8.40 35.71
CA GLN A 316 5.91 -9.42 35.89
C GLN A 316 5.24 -10.71 36.38
N ILE A 317 5.45 -11.81 35.64
CA ILE A 317 5.02 -13.13 36.09
C ILE A 317 5.82 -13.45 37.37
N PRO A 318 5.17 -13.79 38.50
CA PRO A 318 5.88 -14.15 39.73
C PRO A 318 6.87 -15.29 39.46
N GLN A 319 8.14 -15.03 39.77
CA GLN A 319 9.23 -16.00 39.71
C GLN A 319 8.85 -17.27 40.50
N GLY A 320 8.91 -18.43 39.85
CA GLY A 320 8.59 -19.74 40.47
C GLY A 320 7.29 -20.39 40.04
N THR A 321 6.47 -19.72 39.21
CA THR A 321 5.29 -20.34 38.60
C THR A 321 5.65 -20.78 37.18
N PRO A 322 5.66 -22.09 36.82
CA PRO A 322 5.79 -22.47 35.42
C PRO A 322 4.61 -21.83 34.67
N PRO A 323 4.85 -21.08 33.57
CA PRO A 323 3.76 -20.54 32.79
C PRO A 323 3.02 -21.74 32.20
N LEU A 324 1.90 -22.11 32.81
CA LEU A 324 1.12 -23.26 32.35
C LEU A 324 0.63 -22.99 30.92
N CYS A 325 0.38 -21.73 30.55
CA CYS A 325 -0.03 -21.33 29.21
C CYS A 325 0.37 -19.86 28.90
N SER A 326 0.58 -19.56 27.62
CA SER A 326 1.05 -18.29 27.00
C SER A 326 0.63 -16.97 27.69
N PRO A 327 1.48 -15.93 27.72
CA PRO A 327 1.21 -14.64 28.38
C PRO A 327 0.09 -13.78 27.75
N ALA A 328 -0.57 -14.24 26.68
CA ALA A 328 -1.52 -13.45 25.94
C ALA A 328 -2.99 -13.70 26.34
N THR A 329 -3.36 -13.66 27.62
CA THR A 329 -4.76 -13.39 27.99
C THR A 329 -4.91 -12.98 29.46
N LEU A 330 -4.82 -11.68 29.71
CA LEU A 330 -5.54 -11.07 30.83
C LEU A 330 -6.37 -9.92 30.26
N GLY A 331 -7.68 -10.17 30.23
CA GLY A 331 -8.68 -9.34 29.59
C GLY A 331 -8.81 -7.97 30.26
N ARG A 332 -9.23 -7.01 29.41
CA ARG A 332 -9.46 -5.59 29.68
C ARG A 332 -8.18 -4.79 29.87
N ASN A 333 -8.00 -3.83 28.96
CA ASN A 333 -7.30 -2.57 29.21
C ASN A 333 -7.53 -2.13 30.66
N THR A 334 -6.54 -2.32 31.53
CA THR A 334 -6.54 -1.79 32.90
C THR A 334 -6.22 -0.30 32.93
N LEU A 335 -6.07 0.34 31.76
CA LEU A 335 -5.69 1.76 31.65
C LEU A 335 -6.81 2.69 31.16
N LEU A 336 -8.01 2.20 30.89
CA LEU A 336 -9.18 3.05 30.66
C LEU A 336 -10.33 2.55 31.55
N GLY A 337 -10.50 3.20 32.70
CA GLY A 337 -11.49 2.80 33.70
C GLY A 337 -12.92 2.83 33.15
N PRO A 338 -13.79 1.88 33.53
CA PRO A 338 -15.23 2.11 33.47
C PRO A 338 -15.54 3.25 34.45
N GLY A 339 -16.20 4.30 33.94
CA GLY A 339 -16.65 5.42 34.76
C GLY A 339 -17.40 4.92 36.00
N SER A 340 -17.04 5.50 37.13
CA SER A 340 -17.67 5.28 38.43
C SER A 340 -19.17 5.58 38.36
N GLY A 341 -20.00 4.54 38.35
CA GLY A 341 -21.37 4.59 38.87
C GLY A 341 -21.35 4.04 40.29
N ASN A 342 -21.59 4.91 41.27
CA ASN A 342 -21.70 4.59 42.70
C ASN A 342 -23.07 3.91 43.00
N PRO A 343 -23.27 3.37 44.22
CA PRO A 343 -23.74 2.02 44.54
C PRO A 343 -25.14 1.59 44.06
#